data_AF-A0AA43UAZ3-F1
#
_entry.id   AF-A0AA43UAZ3-F1
#
_cell.length_a   1.000
_cell.length_b   1.000
_cell.length_c   1.000
_cell.angle_alpha   90.00
_cell.angle_beta   90.00
_cell.angle_gamma   90.00
#
_symmetry.space_group_name_H-M   'P 1'
#
loop_
_entity.id
_entity.type
_entity.pdbx_description
1 polymer ?
#
loop_
_entity_poly.entity_id
_entity_poly.type
_entity_poly.pdbx_seq_one_letter_code
_entity_poly.pdbx_strand_id
1 'polypeptide(L)'
;MIAAITNALMLIVQPCYDLTGNWWIAILLFTLITKVILFPMSLWCQWNSIVMVKLMPALNRLKVKYYGDKETIGEKQNEMYKEKHYHPMLSLIPLAVQILILFGLVDVIHVITDNGAPGTEFLGLIPSEDG
;
A
#
# COMPACT_ATOMS: atom_id res chain seq x y z
N MET A 1 -19.70 10.76 5.85
CA MET A 1 -18.24 10.62 5.64
C MET A 1 -17.91 9.32 4.91
N ILE A 2 -18.32 8.16 5.43
CA ILE A 2 -18.14 6.85 4.77
C ILE A 2 -18.86 6.79 3.41
N ALA A 3 -20.10 7.26 3.32
CA ALA A 3 -20.88 7.29 2.06
C ALA A 3 -20.26 8.14 0.92
N ALA A 4 -19.50 9.20 1.26
CA ALA A 4 -18.84 10.03 0.25
C ALA A 4 -17.64 9.29 -0.38
N ILE A 5 -16.95 8.50 0.44
CA ILE A 5 -15.86 7.62 0.01
C ILE A 5 -16.42 6.48 -0.85
N THR A 6 -17.56 5.92 -0.47
CA THR A 6 -18.25 4.87 -1.25
C THR A 6 -18.72 5.36 -2.62
N ASN A 7 -19.30 6.56 -2.71
CA ASN A 7 -19.71 7.15 -4.00
C ASN A 7 -18.52 7.50 -4.91
N ALA A 8 -17.41 7.97 -4.34
CA ALA A 8 -16.19 8.24 -5.09
C ALA A 8 -15.55 6.95 -5.64
N LEU A 9 -15.57 5.86 -4.86
CA LEU A 9 -15.11 4.55 -5.29
C LEU A 9 -16.03 3.94 -6.37
N MET A 10 -17.35 4.08 -6.23
CA MET A 10 -18.31 3.56 -7.23
C MET A 10 -18.13 4.18 -8.62
N LEU A 11 -17.80 5.48 -8.71
CA LEU A 11 -17.54 6.16 -9.98
C LEU A 11 -16.31 5.62 -10.73
N ILE A 12 -15.36 5.02 -10.01
CA ILE A 12 -14.14 4.44 -10.59
C ILE A 12 -14.35 2.96 -10.93
N VAL A 13 -15.16 2.25 -10.13
CA VAL A 13 -15.41 0.81 -10.26
C VAL A 13 -16.41 0.49 -11.36
N GLN A 14 -17.49 1.28 -11.54
CA GLN A 14 -18.50 1.04 -12.58
C GLN A 14 -17.94 0.95 -14.01
N PRO A 15 -17.10 1.89 -14.50
CA PRO A 15 -16.54 1.78 -15.85
C PRO A 15 -15.54 0.63 -16.00
N CYS A 16 -14.89 0.19 -14.92
CA CYS A 16 -13.99 -0.97 -14.96
C CYS A 16 -14.77 -2.29 -15.14
N TYR A 17 -15.96 -2.38 -14.54
CA TYR A 17 -16.84 -3.53 -14.67
C TYR A 17 -17.50 -3.60 -16.06
N ASP A 18 -17.95 -2.44 -16.57
CA ASP A 18 -18.62 -2.34 -17.86
C ASP A 18 -17.70 -2.64 -19.07
N LEU A 19 -16.37 -2.49 -18.89
CA LEU A 19 -15.38 -2.72 -19.94
C LEU A 19 -14.88 -4.16 -20.06
N THR A 20 -15.04 -5.02 -19.05
CA THR A 20 -14.28 -6.28 -18.97
C THR A 20 -15.11 -7.55 -18.84
N GLY A 21 -16.33 -7.51 -18.27
CA GLY A 21 -17.20 -8.69 -18.14
C GLY A 21 -16.60 -9.88 -17.37
N ASN A 22 -15.41 -9.72 -16.77
CA ASN A 22 -14.69 -10.71 -15.99
C ASN A 22 -13.95 -10.01 -14.85
N TRP A 23 -14.32 -10.38 -13.62
CA TRP A 23 -13.85 -9.74 -12.40
C TRP A 23 -12.33 -9.86 -12.21
N TRP A 24 -11.70 -10.95 -12.64
CA TRP A 24 -10.25 -11.14 -12.50
C TRP A 24 -9.45 -10.20 -13.39
N ILE A 25 -9.89 -9.99 -14.64
CA ILE A 25 -9.27 -9.02 -15.55
C ILE A 25 -9.51 -7.59 -15.06
N ALA A 26 -10.69 -7.28 -14.52
CA ALA A 26 -10.99 -5.98 -13.93
C ALA A 26 -10.04 -5.65 -12.76
N ILE A 27 -9.85 -6.59 -11.83
CA ILE A 27 -8.96 -6.47 -10.68
C ILE A 27 -7.50 -6.30 -11.13
N LEU A 28 -7.06 -7.08 -12.13
CA LEU A 28 -5.70 -7.01 -12.65
C LEU A 28 -5.44 -5.65 -13.31
N LEU A 29 -6.38 -5.17 -14.12
CA LEU A 29 -6.30 -3.86 -14.77
C LEU A 29 -6.29 -2.72 -13.74
N PHE A 30 -7.17 -2.78 -12.74
CA PHE A 30 -7.22 -1.84 -11.62
C PHE A 30 -5.88 -1.79 -10.87
N THR A 31 -5.31 -2.96 -10.57
CA THR A 31 -4.00 -3.08 -9.91
C THR A 31 -2.87 -2.48 -10.76
N LEU A 32 -2.90 -2.69 -12.07
CA LEU A 32 -1.93 -2.11 -13.01
C LEU A 32 -1.99 -0.58 -13.01
N ILE A 33 -3.20 -0.02 -13.11
CA ILE A 33 -3.42 1.44 -13.11
C ILE A 33 -2.98 2.06 -11.79
N THR A 34 -3.41 1.49 -10.66
CA THR A 34 -3.00 1.99 -9.33
C THR A 34 -1.50 1.88 -9.14
N LYS A 35 -0.87 0.79 -9.57
CA LYS A 35 0.59 0.63 -9.48
C LYS A 35 1.35 1.65 -10.32
N VAL A 36 0.84 2.01 -11.51
CA VAL A 36 1.43 3.08 -12.36
C VAL A 36 1.33 4.44 -11.68
N ILE A 37 0.19 4.76 -11.06
CA ILE A 37 -0.01 6.03 -10.34
C ILE A 37 0.84 6.08 -9.06
N LEU A 38 0.95 4.96 -8.33
CA LEU A 38 1.74 4.84 -7.11
C LEU A 38 3.24 4.75 -7.38
N PHE A 39 3.67 4.40 -8.59
CA PHE A 39 5.07 4.25 -8.97
C PHE A 39 5.93 5.49 -8.66
N PRO A 40 5.58 6.73 -9.09
CA PRO A 40 6.34 7.93 -8.73
C PRO A 40 6.40 8.17 -7.22
N MET A 41 5.32 7.88 -6.49
CA MET A 41 5.29 7.98 -5.02
C MET A 41 6.21 6.94 -4.36
N SER A 42 6.24 5.72 -4.91
CA SER A 42 7.10 4.63 -4.44
C SER A 42 8.57 4.95 -4.65
N LEU A 43 8.93 5.54 -5.80
CA LEU A 43 10.29 6.04 -6.06
C LEU A 43 10.70 7.13 -5.06
N TRP A 44 9.78 8.02 -4.69
CA TRP A 44 10.05 9.04 -3.68
C TRP A 44 10.32 8.43 -2.30
N CYS A 45 9.56 7.41 -1.91
CA CYS A 45 9.80 6.64 -0.69
C CYS A 45 11.14 5.88 -0.74
N GLN A 46 11.48 5.31 -1.90
CA GLN A 46 12.76 4.62 -2.13
C GLN A 46 13.95 5.55 -1.89
N TRP A 47 13.88 6.79 -2.37
CA TRP A 47 14.91 7.79 -2.16
C TRP A 47 15.14 8.09 -0.68
N ASN A 48 14.05 8.26 0.08
CA ASN A 48 14.11 8.46 1.53
C ASN A 48 14.77 7.26 2.24
N SER A 49 14.49 6.03 1.81
CA SER A 49 15.13 4.82 2.35
C SER A 49 16.66 4.81 2.12
N ILE A 50 17.13 5.27 0.96
CA ILE A 50 18.57 5.40 0.67
C ILE A 50 19.23 6.40 1.63
N VAL A 51 18.56 7.51 1.97
CA VAL A 51 19.05 8.47 2.99
C VAL A 51 19.16 7.81 4.36
N MET A 52 18.22 6.94 4.74
CA MET A 52 18.29 6.16 5.98
C MET A 52 19.54 5.28 6.03
N VAL A 53 19.85 4.56 4.94
CA VAL A 53 21.03 3.69 4.86
C VAL A 53 22.32 4.50 5.03
N LYS A 54 22.39 5.70 4.46
CA LYS A 54 23.52 6.63 4.65
C LYS A 54 23.60 7.16 6.08
N LEU A 55 22.48 7.28 6.78
CA LEU A 55 22.41 7.78 8.16
C LEU A 55 22.73 6.71 9.21
N MET A 56 22.46 5.43 8.91
CA MET A 56 22.74 4.26 9.74
C MET A 56 24.15 4.25 10.39
N PRO A 57 25.26 4.52 9.68
CA PRO A 57 26.59 4.56 10.29
C PRO A 57 26.74 5.68 11.33
N ALA A 58 26.18 6.86 11.08
CA ALA A 58 26.22 7.97 12.03
C ALA A 58 25.38 7.67 13.28
N LEU A 59 24.21 7.04 13.09
CA LEU A 59 23.36 6.58 14.19
C LEU A 59 24.06 5.53 15.06
N ASN A 60 24.80 4.60 14.44
CA ASN A 60 25.55 3.60 15.18
C ASN A 60 26.69 4.23 15.99
N ARG A 61 27.41 5.21 15.41
CA ARG A 61 28.43 5.97 16.16
C ARG A 61 27.83 6.74 17.33
N LEU A 62 26.65 7.36 17.15
CA LEU A 62 25.93 8.04 18.21
C LEU A 62 25.55 7.06 19.34
N LYS A 63 25.01 5.89 19.01
CA LYS A 63 24.66 4.84 19.98
C LYS A 63 25.87 4.31 20.76
N VAL A 64 27.03 4.19 20.13
CA VAL A 64 28.27 3.77 20.80
C VAL A 64 28.82 4.88 21.69
N LYS A 65 28.77 6.15 21.24
CA LYS A 65 29.28 7.31 21.98
C LYS A 65 28.48 7.60 23.26
N TYR A 66 27.17 7.39 23.23
CA TYR A 66 26.26 7.64 24.36
C TYR A 66 25.71 6.33 24.96
N TYR A 67 26.49 5.24 24.86
CA TYR A 67 26.07 3.93 25.35
C TYR A 67 25.73 3.99 26.86
N GLY A 68 24.50 3.58 27.20
CA GLY A 68 23.96 3.63 28.57
C GLY A 68 22.96 4.75 28.82
N ASP A 69 22.99 5.82 28.03
CA ASP A 69 22.07 6.97 28.16
C ASP A 69 21.08 7.00 26.99
N LYS A 70 19.96 6.29 27.15
CA LYS A 70 18.92 6.16 26.12
C LYS A 70 18.21 7.48 25.83
N GLU A 71 18.15 8.39 26.80
CA GLU A 71 17.44 9.66 26.67
C GLU A 71 18.22 10.59 25.73
N THR A 72 19.51 10.76 26.00
CA THR A 72 20.41 11.55 25.14
C THR A 72 20.54 10.95 23.73
N ILE A 73 20.55 9.61 23.60
CA ILE A 73 20.52 8.94 22.29
C ILE A 73 19.26 9.33 21.51
N GLY A 74 18.08 9.28 22.14
CA GLY A 74 16.81 9.59 21.49
C GLY A 74 16.73 11.04 20.99
N GLU A 75 17.17 11.98 21.82
CA GLU A 75 17.18 13.40 21.47
C GLU A 75 18.13 13.70 20.31
N LYS A 76 19.38 13.22 20.38
CA LYS A 76 20.38 13.40 19.32
C LYS A 76 20.02 12.69 18.03
N GLN A 77 19.36 11.54 18.12
CA GLN A 77 18.84 10.81 16.96
C GLN A 77 17.75 11.62 16.26
N ASN A 78 16.85 12.26 17.00
CA ASN A 78 15.81 13.12 16.44
C ASN A 78 16.39 14.40 15.82
N GLU A 79 17.40 15.00 16.45
CA GLU A 79 18.13 16.16 15.91
C GLU A 79 18.78 15.82 14.56
N MET A 80 19.46 14.67 14.46
CA MET A 80 20.04 14.20 13.21
C MET A 80 19.00 13.89 12.13
N TYR A 81 17.82 13.37 12.49
CA TYR A 81 16.72 13.16 11.54
C TYR A 81 16.22 14.47 10.94
N LYS A 82 16.14 15.53 11.75
CA LYS A 82 15.75 16.87 11.30
C LYS A 82 16.81 17.50 10.39
N GLU A 83 18.09 17.45 10.77
CA GLU A 83 19.19 18.00 9.96
C GLU A 83 19.31 17.34 8.58
N LYS A 84 19.01 16.04 8.51
CA LYS A 84 19.08 15.27 7.26
C LYS A 84 17.74 15.21 6.51
N HIS A 85 16.73 15.93 6.97
CA HIS A 85 15.37 15.94 6.39
C HIS A 85 14.80 14.54 6.13
N TYR A 86 15.13 13.59 7.02
CA TYR A 86 14.67 12.21 6.90
C TYR A 86 13.30 12.06 7.56
N HIS A 87 12.33 11.48 6.85
CA HIS A 87 10.99 11.23 7.38
C HIS A 87 10.73 9.73 7.51
N PRO A 88 10.79 9.15 8.73
CA PRO A 88 10.60 7.72 8.91
C PRO A 88 9.17 7.25 8.55
N MET A 89 8.17 8.12 8.71
CA MET A 89 6.77 7.80 8.37
C MET A 89 6.53 7.69 6.87
N LEU A 90 7.35 8.35 6.06
CA LEU A 90 7.21 8.35 4.61
C LEU A 90 7.40 6.95 4.03
N SER A 91 8.29 6.16 4.64
CA SER A 91 8.53 4.76 4.27
C SER A 91 7.38 3.81 4.63
N LEU A 92 6.47 4.22 5.52
CA LEU A 92 5.30 3.41 5.92
C LEU A 92 4.08 3.64 5.01
N ILE A 93 4.04 4.75 4.28
CA ILE A 93 2.92 5.12 3.38
C ILE A 93 2.65 4.02 2.33
N PRO A 94 3.65 3.46 1.62
CA PRO A 94 3.40 2.41 0.64
C PRO A 94 2.77 1.16 1.27
N LEU A 95 3.20 0.80 2.48
CA LEU A 95 2.67 -0.36 3.20
C LEU A 95 1.21 -0.13 3.61
N ALA A 96 0.90 1.06 4.13
CA ALA A 96 -0.47 1.41 4.51
C ALA A 96 -1.41 1.35 3.30
N VAL A 97 -1.00 1.90 2.16
CA VAL A 97 -1.77 1.84 0.91
C VAL A 97 -1.95 0.39 0.44
N GLN A 98 -0.91 -0.44 0.54
CA GLN A 98 -0.99 -1.86 0.17
C GLN A 98 -2.01 -2.63 1.01
N ILE A 99 -2.06 -2.36 2.33
CA ILE A 99 -3.04 -2.99 3.23
C ILE A 99 -4.46 -2.54 2.88
N LEU A 100 -4.67 -1.25 2.55
CA LEU A 100 -5.98 -0.75 2.11
C LEU A 100 -6.46 -1.43 0.82
N ILE A 101 -5.56 -1.62 -0.15
CA ILE A 101 -5.87 -2.33 -1.39
C ILE A 101 -6.28 -3.79 -1.10
N LEU A 102 -5.64 -4.45 -0.13
CA LEU A 102 -5.98 -5.82 0.26
C LEU A 102 -7.42 -5.93 0.80
N PHE A 103 -7.84 -5.01 1.66
CA PHE A 103 -9.23 -4.98 2.16
C PHE A 103 -10.23 -4.74 1.03
N GLY A 104 -9.93 -3.82 0.12
CA GLY A 104 -10.77 -3.59 -1.06
C GLY A 104 -10.90 -4.84 -1.94
N LEU A 105 -9.82 -5.62 -2.10
CA LEU A 105 -9.87 -6.88 -2.85
C LEU A 105 -10.76 -7.93 -2.15
N VAL A 106 -10.69 -8.02 -0.82
CA VAL A 106 -11.52 -8.94 -0.04
C VAL A 106 -13.01 -8.61 -0.16
N ASP A 107 -13.36 -7.31 -0.10
CA ASP A 107 -14.75 -6.87 -0.28
C ASP A 107 -15.26 -7.18 -1.70
N VAL A 108 -14.42 -6.96 -2.70
CA VAL A 108 -14.75 -7.32 -4.10
C VAL A 108 -15.01 -8.82 -4.22
N ILE A 109 -14.17 -9.67 -3.63
CA ILE A 109 -14.36 -11.13 -3.65
C ILE A 109 -15.66 -11.55 -2.94
N HIS A 110 -16.00 -10.94 -1.80
CA HIS A 110 -17.25 -11.24 -1.09
C HIS A 110 -18.49 -10.82 -1.89
N VAL A 111 -18.48 -9.61 -2.47
CA VAL A 111 -19.58 -9.13 -3.32
C VAL A 111 -19.77 -10.04 -4.54
N ILE A 112 -18.69 -10.54 -5.12
CA ILE A 112 -18.75 -11.44 -6.27
C ILE A 112 -19.31 -12.83 -5.89
N THR A 113 -18.89 -13.37 -4.75
CA THR A 113 -19.34 -14.68 -4.23
C THR A 113 -20.81 -14.65 -3.82
N ASP A 114 -21.27 -13.58 -3.16
CA ASP A 114 -22.67 -13.45 -2.68
C ASP A 114 -23.69 -13.23 -3.81
N ASN A 115 -23.25 -12.76 -4.98
CA ASN A 115 -24.13 -12.48 -6.12
C ASN A 115 -24.25 -13.64 -7.13
N GLY A 116 -23.64 -14.81 -6.89
CA GLY A 116 -23.74 -15.98 -7.77
C GLY A 116 -23.34 -15.69 -9.23
N ALA A 117 -22.44 -14.72 -9.44
CA ALA A 117 -22.20 -14.15 -10.76
C ALA A 117 -21.27 -15.05 -11.61
N PRO A 118 -21.68 -15.47 -12.83
CA PRO A 118 -20.78 -16.21 -13.72
C PRO A 118 -19.53 -15.39 -14.05
N GLY A 119 -18.34 -16.01 -13.98
CA GLY A 119 -17.04 -15.33 -14.14
C GLY A 119 -16.27 -15.07 -12.84
N THR A 120 -16.73 -15.64 -11.71
CA THR A 120 -15.96 -15.77 -10.46
C THR A 120 -14.78 -16.75 -10.59
N GLU A 121 -14.82 -17.60 -11.62
CA GLU A 121 -13.84 -18.65 -11.91
C GLU A 121 -12.45 -18.07 -12.15
N PHE A 122 -11.48 -18.43 -11.31
CA PHE A 122 -10.10 -18.03 -11.52
C PHE A 122 -9.60 -18.61 -12.84
N LEU A 123 -9.46 -17.77 -13.88
CA LEU A 123 -8.97 -18.17 -15.20
C LEU A 123 -9.80 -19.30 -15.89
N GLY A 124 -11.08 -19.48 -15.51
CA GLY A 124 -11.90 -20.62 -15.96
C GLY A 124 -11.52 -21.96 -15.32
N LEU A 125 -10.71 -21.94 -14.26
CA LEU A 125 -10.28 -23.10 -13.49
C LEU A 125 -10.66 -22.91 -12.02
N ILE A 126 -11.94 -23.12 -11.69
CA ILE A 126 -12.48 -23.86 -10.52
C ILE A 126 -14.03 -23.74 -10.49
N PRO A 127 -14.73 -24.54 -9.66
CA PRO A 127 -15.75 -25.51 -10.04
C PRO A 127 -17.15 -24.91 -10.28
N SER A 128 -17.90 -25.57 -11.16
CA SER A 128 -19.36 -25.52 -11.18
C SER A 128 -19.90 -25.86 -9.79
N GLU A 129 -20.81 -25.03 -9.31
CA GLU A 129 -21.65 -25.26 -8.15
C GLU A 129 -22.58 -26.44 -8.48
N ASP A 130 -22.20 -27.65 -8.04
CA ASP A 130 -23.15 -28.73 -7.82
C ASP A 130 -23.34 -28.87 -6.29
N GLY A 131 -24.23 -28.04 -5.70
CA GLY A 131 -24.70 -28.20 -4.33
C GLY A 131 -25.04 -26.92 -3.59
#